data_AF-A0A3M6VB25-F1
#
_entry.id   AF-A0A3M6VB25-F1
#
_cell.length_a   1.000
_cell.length_b   1.000
_cell.length_c   1.000
_cell.angle_alpha   90.00
_cell.angle_beta   90.00
_cell.angle_gamma   90.00
#
_symmetry.space_group_name_H-M   'P 1'
#
loop_
_entity.id
_entity.type
_entity.pdbx_description
1 polymer ?
#
loop_
_entity_poly.entity_id
_entity_poly.type
_entity_poly.pdbx_seq_one_letter_code
_entity_poly.pdbx_strand_id
1 'polypeptide(L)'
;MALNDRSHKMWPRICILSSRSGLYLSFNPNSPMDQMKALEAMEPFTSNLHKWMYRDKLKINDDKTQFLVIRLRQQLLKIDHCSVHVGMMDIKPV
;
A
#
# COMPACT_ATOMS: atom_id res chain seq x y z
N MET A 1 -2.16 -19.67 -0.82
CA MET A 1 -3.32 -19.94 0.05
C MET A 1 -3.75 -18.61 0.68
N ALA A 2 -4.77 -17.96 0.12
CA ALA A 2 -5.29 -16.70 0.67
C ALA A 2 -6.47 -17.04 1.60
N LEU A 3 -6.27 -16.86 2.91
CA LEU A 3 -7.34 -16.95 3.90
C LEU A 3 -8.31 -15.79 3.67
N ASN A 4 -9.56 -16.16 3.36
CA ASN A 4 -10.75 -15.33 3.42
C ASN A 4 -11.06 -15.06 4.89
N ASP A 5 -10.61 -13.92 5.41
CA ASP A 5 -11.13 -13.37 6.66
C ASP A 5 -12.10 -12.24 6.31
N ARG A 6 -13.41 -12.48 6.51
CA ARG A 6 -14.49 -11.50 6.36
C ARG A 6 -14.65 -10.68 7.65
N SER A 7 -13.56 -10.19 8.19
CA SER A 7 -13.57 -9.15 9.20
C SER A 7 -13.44 -7.81 8.48
N HIS A 8 -14.24 -6.82 8.85
CA HIS A 8 -14.30 -5.46 8.27
C HIS A 8 -12.99 -4.63 8.33
N LYS A 9 -11.82 -5.27 8.48
CA LYS A 9 -10.52 -4.64 8.71
C LYS A 9 -9.60 -4.90 7.52
N MET A 10 -9.36 -3.85 6.73
CA MET A 10 -8.46 -3.90 5.58
C MET A 10 -7.01 -3.83 6.09
N TRP A 11 -6.22 -4.89 5.87
CA TRP A 11 -4.82 -4.93 6.28
C TRP A 11 -3.90 -5.13 5.08
N PRO A 12 -2.87 -4.29 4.91
CA PRO A 12 -1.85 -4.48 3.89
C PRO A 12 -1.09 -5.79 4.08
N ARG A 13 -0.75 -6.46 2.98
CA ARG A 13 0.02 -7.72 2.96
C ARG A 13 1.45 -7.46 2.47
N ILE A 14 2.44 -7.87 3.26
CA ILE A 14 3.86 -7.83 2.87
C ILE A 14 4.19 -9.07 2.05
N CYS A 15 4.80 -8.89 0.88
CA CYS A 15 5.35 -9.96 0.06
C CYS A 15 6.83 -9.69 -0.22
N ILE A 16 7.69 -10.69 -0.06
CA ILE A 16 9.14 -10.57 -0.32
C ILE A 16 9.47 -11.48 -1.51
N LEU A 17 9.94 -10.88 -2.61
CA LEU A 17 10.34 -11.57 -3.83
C LEU A 17 11.78 -11.22 -4.17
N SER A 18 12.68 -12.19 -4.10
CA SER A 18 14.05 -12.14 -4.64
C SER A 18 14.74 -10.77 -4.51
N SER A 19 15.04 -10.35 -3.27
CA SER A 19 15.62 -9.05 -2.87
C SER A 19 14.72 -7.81 -2.87
N ARG A 20 13.47 -7.90 -3.33
CA ARG A 20 12.50 -6.78 -3.33
C ARG A 20 11.32 -7.08 -2.39
N SER A 21 11.10 -6.24 -1.40
CA SER A 21 9.86 -6.23 -0.62
C SER A 21 8.79 -5.42 -1.36
N GLY A 22 7.55 -5.89 -1.32
CA GLY A 22 6.39 -5.21 -1.88
C GLY A 22 5.22 -5.25 -0.90
N LEU A 23 4.48 -4.15 -0.82
CA LEU A 23 3.26 -4.03 -0.02
C LEU A 23 2.04 -4.00 -0.94
N TYR A 24 1.07 -4.89 -0.68
CA TYR A 24 -0.13 -4.99 -1.48
C TYR A 24 -1.38 -4.85 -0.62
N LEU A 25 -2.32 -4.00 -1.08
CA LEU A 25 -3.63 -3.80 -0.47
C LEU A 25 -4.69 -3.87 -1.56
N SER A 26 -5.74 -4.65 -1.32
CA SER A 26 -6.87 -4.80 -2.24
C SER A 26 -8.09 -4.09 -1.69
N PHE A 27 -8.71 -3.24 -2.52
CA PHE A 27 -9.93 -2.50 -2.21
C PHE A 27 -10.91 -2.53 -3.40
N ASN A 28 -12.16 -2.16 -3.17
CA ASN A 28 -13.14 -1.97 -4.24
C ASN A 28 -12.98 -0.56 -4.85
N PRO A 29 -12.56 -0.43 -6.12
CA PRO A 29 -12.33 0.88 -6.72
C PRO A 29 -13.63 1.63 -7.03
N ASN A 30 -14.80 0.99 -7.03
CA ASN A 30 -16.07 1.69 -7.28
C ASN A 30 -16.69 2.28 -6.00
N SER A 31 -16.09 2.04 -4.84
CA SER A 31 -16.55 2.55 -3.54
C SER A 31 -15.56 3.60 -3.03
N PRO A 32 -15.89 4.90 -3.08
CA PRO A 32 -15.03 5.96 -2.53
C PRO A 32 -14.66 5.70 -1.06
N MET A 33 -15.59 5.11 -0.30
CA MET A 33 -15.35 4.69 1.08
C MET A 33 -14.26 3.61 1.19
N ASP A 34 -14.24 2.64 0.27
CA ASP A 34 -13.21 1.58 0.28
C ASP A 34 -11.87 2.10 -0.23
N GLN A 35 -11.86 3.09 -1.14
CA GLN A 35 -10.62 3.78 -1.53
C GLN A 35 -10.02 4.55 -0.34
N MET A 36 -10.83 5.32 0.37
CA MET A 36 -10.39 6.07 1.55
C MET A 36 -9.88 5.13 2.66
N LYS A 37 -10.63 4.07 2.97
CA LYS A 37 -10.19 3.04 3.93
C LYS A 37 -8.88 2.36 3.53
N ALA A 38 -8.64 2.20 2.22
CA ALA A 38 -7.39 1.65 1.73
C ALA A 38 -6.21 2.58 2.01
N LEU A 39 -6.37 3.87 1.77
CA LEU A 39 -5.37 4.89 2.08
C LEU A 39 -5.12 4.98 3.60
N GLU A 40 -6.19 5.06 4.40
CA GLU A 40 -6.12 5.06 5.87
C GLU A 40 -5.47 3.80 6.45
N ALA A 41 -5.57 2.66 5.78
CA ALA A 41 -4.89 1.43 6.20
C ALA A 41 -3.41 1.43 5.78
N MET A 42 -3.07 2.05 4.65
CA MET A 42 -1.73 1.98 4.07
C MET A 42 -0.73 2.95 4.73
N GLU A 43 -1.15 4.16 5.09
CA GLU A 43 -0.29 5.18 5.71
C GLU A 43 0.24 4.79 7.11
N PRO A 44 -0.61 4.43 8.10
CA PRO A 44 -0.11 4.00 9.40
C PRO A 44 0.66 2.67 9.30
N PHE A 45 0.32 1.82 8.33
CA PHE A 45 1.05 0.58 8.09
C PHE A 45 2.47 0.84 7.57
N THR A 46 2.63 1.72 6.57
CA THR A 46 3.96 2.09 6.05
C THR A 46 4.81 2.77 7.12
N SER A 47 4.21 3.64 7.94
CA SER A 47 4.90 4.26 9.09
C SER A 47 5.38 3.21 10.12
N ASN A 48 4.51 2.28 10.51
CA ASN A 48 4.87 1.21 11.44
C ASN A 48 5.91 0.25 10.86
N LEU A 49 5.81 -0.05 9.55
CA LEU A 49 6.79 -0.85 8.84
C LEU A 49 8.16 -0.16 8.82
N HIS A 50 8.22 1.13 8.50
CA HIS A 50 9.47 1.91 8.55
C HIS A 50 10.10 1.89 9.95
N LYS A 51 9.29 2.08 11.01
CA LYS A 51 9.79 1.99 12.40
C LYS A 51 10.35 0.62 12.73
N TRP A 52 9.64 -0.45 12.35
CA TRP A 52 10.08 -1.83 12.57
C TRP A 52 11.38 -2.12 11.80
N MET A 53 11.46 -1.72 10.53
CA MET A 53 12.64 -1.93 9.69
C MET A 53 13.85 -1.10 10.15
N TYR A 54 13.64 0.14 10.60
CA TYR A 54 14.70 0.96 11.19
C TYR A 54 15.24 0.34 12.47
N ARG A 55 14.35 -0.12 13.37
CA ARG A 55 14.73 -0.81 14.61
C ARG A 55 15.55 -2.06 14.33
N ASP A 56 15.14 -2.82 13.33
CA ASP A 56 15.76 -4.10 12.99
C ASP A 56 16.95 -3.93 12.02
N LYS A 57 17.41 -2.67 11.80
CA LYS A 57 18.58 -2.27 10.98
C LYS A 57 18.49 -2.72 9.51
N LEU A 58 17.28 -2.85 8.98
CA LEU A 58 17.03 -3.16 7.57
C LEU A 58 17.13 -1.86 6.76
N LYS A 59 18.04 -1.84 5.78
CA LYS A 59 18.29 -0.66 4.94
C LYS A 59 17.24 -0.59 3.83
N ILE A 60 16.10 0.06 4.09
CA ILE A 60 15.20 0.51 3.02
C ILE A 60 15.87 1.68 2.32
N ASN A 61 15.88 1.67 1.00
CA ASN A 61 16.26 2.84 0.22
C ASN A 61 14.95 3.54 -0.14
N ASP A 62 14.60 4.59 0.62
CA ASP A 62 13.33 5.33 0.45
C ASP A 62 13.21 5.94 -0.95
N ASP A 63 14.34 6.27 -1.58
CA ASP A 63 14.48 6.70 -2.98
C ASP A 63 14.02 5.65 -4.02
N LYS A 64 13.97 4.36 -3.65
CA LYS A 64 13.59 3.22 -4.50
C LYS A 64 12.18 2.71 -4.20
N THR A 65 11.51 3.27 -3.20
CA THR A 65 10.13 2.91 -2.87
C THR A 65 9.22 3.39 -4.00
N GLN A 66 8.56 2.45 -4.66
CA GLN A 66 7.62 2.72 -5.75
C GLN A 66 6.20 2.37 -5.31
N PHE A 67 5.25 3.26 -5.62
CA PHE A 67 3.83 3.01 -5.45
C PHE A 67 3.23 2.62 -6.80
N LEU A 68 2.55 1.47 -6.86
CA LEU A 68 1.94 0.96 -8.10
C LEU A 68 0.48 0.59 -7.84
N VAL A 69 -0.40 1.10 -8.70
CA VAL A 69 -1.82 0.72 -8.72
C VAL A 69 -2.04 -0.27 -9.87
N ILE A 70 -2.24 -1.55 -9.54
CA ILE A 70 -2.43 -2.62 -10.53
C ILE A 70 -3.93 -2.82 -10.78
N ARG A 71 -4.44 -2.33 -11.92
CA ARG A 71 -5.84 -2.47 -12.35
C ARG A 71 -5.97 -2.53 -13.88
N LEU A 72 -7.15 -2.93 -14.36
CA LEU A 72 -7.54 -2.74 -15.77
C LEU A 72 -7.58 -1.25 -16.11
N ARG A 73 -7.15 -0.86 -17.32
CA ARG A 73 -7.11 0.57 -17.76
C ARG A 73 -8.43 1.30 -17.55
N GLN A 74 -9.57 0.66 -17.83
CA GLN A 74 -10.90 1.23 -17.65
C GLN A 74 -11.29 1.49 -16.17
N GLN A 75 -10.65 0.80 -15.24
CA GLN A 75 -10.85 0.97 -13.80
C GLN A 75 -9.93 2.04 -13.21
N LEU A 76 -8.81 2.37 -13.87
CA LEU A 76 -7.92 3.46 -13.46
C LEU A 76 -8.60 4.84 -13.59
N LEU A 77 -9.50 5.00 -14.57
CA LEU A 77 -10.29 6.22 -14.76
C LEU A 77 -11.27 6.51 -13.61
N LYS A 78 -11.50 5.54 -12.72
CA LYS A 78 -12.45 5.64 -11.60
C LYS A 78 -11.78 5.98 -10.27
N ILE A 79 -10.46 6.19 -10.29
CA ILE A 79 -9.66 6.51 -9.12
C ILE A 79 -9.54 8.02 -9.05
N ASP A 80 -10.17 8.61 -8.04
CA ASP A 80 -10.29 10.07 -7.90
C ASP A 80 -9.04 10.69 -7.25
N HIS A 81 -8.41 9.93 -6.33
CA HIS A 81 -7.18 10.33 -5.66
C HIS A 81 -6.40 9.08 -5.23
N CYS A 82 -5.18 8.94 -5.71
CA CYS A 82 -4.27 7.88 -5.28
C CYS A 82 -2.88 8.48 -5.15
N SER A 83 -2.61 9.16 -4.05
CA SER A 83 -1.26 9.35 -3.53
C SER A 83 -1.19 8.66 -2.18
N VAL A 84 -0.01 8.16 -1.82
CA VAL A 84 0.23 7.56 -0.51
C VAL A 84 1.36 8.34 0.15
N HIS A 85 1.15 8.76 1.39
CA HIS A 85 2.22 9.31 2.21
C HIS A 85 3.13 8.19 2.71
N VAL A 86 4.43 8.32 2.43
CA VAL A 86 5.47 7.48 3.00
C VAL A 86 6.47 8.39 3.70
N GLY A 87 6.38 8.44 5.04
CA GLY A 87 7.18 9.38 5.84
C GLY A 87 6.79 10.83 5.56
N MET A 88 7.71 11.60 4.97
CA MET A 88 7.52 13.02 4.60
C MET A 88 7.23 13.23 3.11
N MET A 89 7.11 12.15 2.33
CA MET A 89 6.94 12.23 0.88
C MET A 89 5.56 11.73 0.44
N ASP A 90 4.95 12.48 -0.47
CA ASP A 90 3.80 12.04 -1.26
C ASP A 90 4.28 11.23 -2.45
N ILE A 91 3.98 9.93 -2.48
CA ILE A 91 4.30 9.07 -3.61
C ILE A 91 3.08 8.93 -4.51
N LYS A 92 3.23 9.30 -5.79
CA LYS A 92 2.24 9.09 -6.83
C LYS A 92 2.46 7.76 -7.55
N PRO A 93 1.39 7.15 -8.12
CA PRO A 93 1.49 5.96 -8.93
C PRO A 93 2.43 6.21 -10.11
N VAL A 94 3.35 5.27 -10.35
CA VAL A 94 4.19 5.21 -11.56
C VAL A 94 3.47 4.54 -12.71
#